data_AF-A0A850BEH1-F1
#
_entry.id   AF-A0A850BEH1-F1
#
_cell.length_a   1.000
_cell.length_b   1.000
_cell.length_c   1.000
_cell.angle_alpha   90.00
_cell.angle_beta   90.00
_cell.angle_gamma   90.00
#
_symmetry.space_group_name_H-M   'P 1'
#
loop_
_entity.id
_entity.type
_entity.pdbx_description
1 polymer ?
#
loop_
_entity_poly.entity_id
_entity_poly.type
_entity_poly.pdbx_seq_one_letter_code
_entity_poly.pdbx_strand_id
1 'polypeptide(L)'
;MRRLAYLVSTLSLCAIGAVACATYKQDLDRSRAHYDGTSVDAARKEYDENQYERALALLRVLEPDIDSYEPGEQAQYAYLRGMTGYRLSQSSRLTSSASEGSSVANPKLMYRMNARHWLGVAAAIEKNTPGGLTPEEKTRLAEVMTDLNKDVFGGAENIEEAPATDADAGADAAPPAAEPSAAPPAPTL
;
A
#
# COMPACT_ATOMS: atom_id res chain seq x y z
N MET A 1 52.57 -43.76 -12.45
CA MET A 1 51.69 -42.60 -12.77
C MET A 1 50.35 -42.68 -12.01
N ARG A 2 50.34 -42.61 -10.66
CA ARG A 2 49.09 -42.67 -9.85
C ARG A 2 49.22 -41.95 -8.49
N ARG A 3 49.86 -40.78 -8.42
CA ARG A 3 50.04 -40.05 -7.14
C ARG A 3 49.94 -38.53 -7.25
N LEU A 4 49.10 -38.01 -8.16
CA LEU A 4 48.94 -36.57 -8.40
C LEU A 4 47.47 -36.17 -8.62
N ALA A 5 46.51 -36.81 -7.95
CA ALA A 5 45.08 -36.60 -8.19
C ALA A 5 44.25 -36.35 -6.92
N TYR A 6 44.84 -35.87 -5.82
CA TYR A 6 44.12 -35.66 -4.55
C TYR A 6 44.31 -34.28 -3.90
N LEU A 7 44.79 -33.28 -4.64
CA LEU A 7 45.14 -31.96 -4.07
C LEU A 7 44.27 -30.78 -4.54
N VAL A 8 43.13 -31.04 -5.19
CA VAL A 8 42.26 -29.95 -5.70
C VAL A 8 40.85 -29.96 -5.09
N SER A 9 40.49 -30.95 -4.26
CA SER A 9 39.11 -31.12 -3.75
C SER A 9 38.93 -30.80 -2.27
N THR A 10 39.59 -29.76 -1.75
CA THR A 10 39.40 -29.30 -0.34
C THR A 10 39.33 -27.78 -0.22
N LEU A 11 38.83 -27.08 -1.24
CA LEU A 11 38.68 -25.62 -1.22
C LEU A 11 37.26 -25.20 -1.61
N SER A 12 36.23 -25.78 -0.98
CA SER A 12 34.83 -25.42 -1.26
C SER A 12 33.92 -25.48 -0.02
N LEU A 13 34.46 -25.23 1.18
CA LEU A 13 33.66 -25.33 2.42
C LEU A 13 33.79 -24.16 3.41
N CYS A 14 34.45 -23.05 3.06
CA CYS A 14 34.65 -21.91 3.99
C CYS A 14 33.94 -20.60 3.62
N ALA A 15 33.06 -20.57 2.62
CA ALA A 15 32.40 -19.33 2.18
C ALA A 15 31.03 -19.05 2.86
N ILE A 16 30.57 -19.87 3.82
CA ILE A 16 29.20 -19.75 4.39
C ILE A 16 29.17 -18.95 5.71
N GLY A 17 30.31 -18.69 6.36
CA GLY A 17 30.35 -18.07 7.70
C GLY A 17 30.24 -16.54 7.76
N ALA A 18 30.43 -15.82 6.64
CA ALA A 18 30.52 -14.35 6.67
C ALA A 18 29.15 -13.62 6.60
N VAL A 19 28.06 -14.32 6.29
CA VAL A 19 26.72 -13.71 6.15
C VAL A 19 26.03 -13.52 7.51
N ALA A 20 26.41 -14.27 8.56
CA ALA A 20 25.72 -14.27 9.85
C ALA A 20 26.08 -13.09 10.78
N CYS A 21 27.21 -12.40 10.57
CA CYS A 21 27.60 -11.27 11.45
C CYS A 21 26.88 -9.96 11.09
N ALA A 22 26.46 -9.79 9.83
CA ALA A 22 25.66 -8.63 9.43
C ALA A 22 24.24 -8.70 10.01
N THR A 23 23.68 -9.90 10.13
CA THR A 23 22.32 -10.10 10.63
C THR A 23 22.24 -9.91 12.14
N TYR A 24 23.21 -10.40 12.93
CA TYR A 24 23.14 -10.29 14.39
C TYR A 24 23.17 -8.84 14.90
N LYS A 25 24.03 -7.99 14.33
CA LYS A 25 24.07 -6.58 14.72
C LYS A 25 22.78 -5.85 14.32
N GLN A 26 22.27 -6.12 13.13
CA GLN A 26 21.01 -5.57 12.66
C GLN A 26 19.82 -6.04 13.50
N ASP A 27 19.83 -7.31 13.95
CA ASP A 27 18.80 -7.88 14.81
C ASP A 27 18.89 -7.35 16.24
N LEU A 28 20.10 -7.08 16.75
CA LEU A 28 20.32 -6.41 18.03
C LEU A 28 19.86 -4.95 17.99
N ASP A 29 20.18 -4.23 16.92
CA ASP A 29 19.74 -2.83 16.74
C ASP A 29 18.21 -2.76 16.55
N ARG A 30 17.61 -3.74 15.85
CA ARG A 30 16.16 -3.91 15.75
C ARG A 30 15.54 -4.19 17.11
N SER A 31 16.10 -5.14 17.87
CA SER A 31 15.62 -5.48 19.20
C SER A 31 15.72 -4.29 20.17
N ARG A 32 16.80 -3.49 20.11
CA ARG A 32 16.93 -2.28 20.92
C ARG A 32 15.92 -1.21 20.52
N ALA A 33 15.75 -0.98 19.23
CA ALA A 33 14.76 -0.03 18.71
C ALA A 33 13.30 -0.44 19.00
N HIS A 34 13.08 -1.75 19.22
CA HIS A 34 11.81 -2.31 19.66
C HIS A 34 11.54 -2.03 21.15
N TYR A 35 12.50 -2.33 22.03
CA TYR A 35 12.31 -2.13 23.48
C TYR A 35 12.35 -0.67 23.94
N ASP A 36 13.03 0.21 23.19
CA ASP A 36 13.16 1.62 23.57
C ASP A 36 12.00 2.49 23.09
N GLY A 37 11.00 1.96 22.35
CA GLY A 37 9.88 2.73 21.77
C GLY A 37 10.30 3.75 20.69
N THR A 38 11.60 3.90 20.45
CA THR A 38 12.20 4.95 19.61
C THR A 38 11.96 4.77 18.11
N SER A 39 11.51 3.61 17.67
CA SER A 39 11.43 3.29 16.25
C SER A 39 10.27 3.98 15.53
N VAL A 40 9.07 3.99 16.14
CA VAL A 40 7.92 4.75 15.62
C VAL A 40 8.19 6.25 15.73
N ASP A 41 8.82 6.70 16.82
CA ASP A 41 9.24 8.09 17.01
C ASP A 41 10.27 8.56 15.99
N ALA A 42 11.22 7.70 15.62
CA ALA A 42 12.19 8.00 14.55
C ALA A 42 11.49 8.16 13.20
N ALA A 43 10.54 7.28 12.88
CA ALA A 43 9.75 7.43 11.66
C ALA A 43 8.89 8.70 11.67
N ARG A 44 8.30 9.06 12.82
CA ARG A 44 7.56 10.31 13.01
C ARG A 44 8.44 11.53 12.79
N LYS A 45 9.63 11.55 13.38
CA LYS A 45 10.60 12.64 13.17
C LYS A 45 10.91 12.84 11.70
N GLU A 46 11.22 11.76 10.98
CA GLU A 46 11.48 11.83 9.53
C GLU A 46 10.23 12.28 8.76
N TYR A 47 9.03 11.88 9.18
CA TYR A 47 7.77 12.35 8.59
C TYR A 47 7.54 13.86 8.81
N ASP A 48 7.75 14.35 10.03
CA ASP A 48 7.57 15.76 10.40
C ASP A 48 8.60 16.66 9.68
N GLU A 49 9.80 16.14 9.39
CA GLU A 49 10.82 16.79 8.57
C GLU A 49 10.54 16.70 7.05
N ASN A 50 9.39 16.16 6.63
CA ASN A 50 9.00 15.91 5.24
C ASN A 50 9.93 14.94 4.48
N GLN A 51 10.68 14.09 5.19
CA GLN A 51 11.55 13.06 4.65
C GLN A 51 10.79 11.75 4.44
N TYR A 52 9.70 11.80 3.66
CA TYR A 52 8.74 10.70 3.55
C TYR A 52 9.34 9.37 3.05
N GLU A 53 10.34 9.41 2.18
CA GLU A 53 11.03 8.19 1.72
C GLU A 53 11.83 7.52 2.85
N ARG A 54 12.50 8.32 3.69
CA ARG A 54 13.24 7.82 4.85
C ARG A 54 12.30 7.31 5.93
N ALA A 55 11.22 8.05 6.20
CA ALA A 55 10.15 7.59 7.08
C ALA A 55 9.57 6.25 6.63
N LEU A 56 9.28 6.10 5.33
CA LEU A 56 8.77 4.85 4.77
C LEU A 56 9.77 3.70 4.89
N ALA A 57 11.06 3.97 4.68
CA ALA A 57 12.11 2.97 4.85
C ALA A 57 12.17 2.45 6.29
N LEU A 58 12.09 3.36 7.28
CA LEU A 58 12.02 2.98 8.69
C LEU A 58 10.78 2.14 8.99
N LEU A 59 9.60 2.60 8.55
CA LEU A 59 8.34 1.89 8.82
C LEU A 59 8.33 0.47 8.23
N ARG A 60 8.89 0.27 7.02
CA ARG A 60 9.02 -1.07 6.42
C ARG A 60 9.94 -2.01 7.22
N VAL A 61 10.93 -1.46 7.93
CA VAL A 61 11.80 -2.28 8.80
C VAL A 61 11.04 -2.76 10.04
N LEU A 62 10.07 -1.97 10.53
CA LEU A 62 9.24 -2.30 11.69
C LEU A 62 8.08 -3.23 11.35
N GLU A 63 7.70 -3.31 10.08
CA GLU A 63 6.50 -4.04 9.63
C GLU A 63 6.39 -5.50 10.11
N PRO A 64 7.46 -6.30 10.17
CA PRO A 64 7.39 -7.67 10.69
C PRO A 64 7.04 -7.78 12.18
N ASP A 65 7.30 -6.72 12.95
CA ASP A 65 7.23 -6.72 14.40
C ASP A 65 6.01 -5.94 14.94
N ILE A 66 5.13 -5.42 14.08
CA ILE A 66 3.99 -4.57 14.50
C ILE A 66 3.12 -5.25 15.56
N ASP A 67 2.88 -6.56 15.41
CA ASP A 67 1.98 -7.31 16.30
C ASP A 67 2.47 -7.40 17.75
N SER A 68 3.74 -7.06 17.98
CA SER A 68 4.34 -7.02 19.32
C SER A 68 4.20 -5.67 20.03
N TYR A 69 3.71 -4.64 19.34
CA TYR A 69 3.43 -3.33 19.92
C TYR A 69 2.10 -3.29 20.65
N GLU A 70 1.95 -2.34 21.57
CA GLU A 70 0.66 -2.08 22.20
C GLU A 70 -0.34 -1.53 21.17
N PRO A 71 -1.66 -1.73 21.34
CA PRO A 71 -2.65 -1.28 20.34
C PRO A 71 -2.55 0.21 19.98
N GLY A 72 -2.21 1.07 20.94
CA GLY A 72 -2.01 2.50 20.68
C GLY A 72 -0.81 2.77 19.75
N GLU A 73 0.29 2.04 19.92
CA GLU A 73 1.49 2.12 19.07
C GLU A 73 1.24 1.51 17.69
N GLN A 74 0.48 0.41 17.61
CA GLN A 74 0.03 -0.15 16.34
C GLN A 74 -0.82 0.87 15.55
N ALA A 75 -1.71 1.60 16.23
CA ALA A 75 -2.48 2.67 15.60
C ALA A 75 -1.59 3.81 15.08
N GLN A 76 -0.60 4.24 15.87
CA GLN A 76 0.39 5.24 15.44
C GLN A 76 1.21 4.80 14.24
N TYR A 77 1.73 3.57 14.28
CA TYR A 77 2.45 2.97 13.16
C TYR A 77 1.59 2.99 11.89
N ALA A 78 0.35 2.46 11.96
CA ALA A 78 -0.54 2.37 10.82
C ALA A 78 -0.91 3.76 10.28
N TYR A 79 -1.13 4.73 11.17
CA TYR A 79 -1.38 6.12 10.79
C TYR A 79 -0.20 6.73 10.05
N LEU A 80 1.03 6.63 10.59
CA LEU A 80 2.24 7.15 9.95
C LEU A 80 2.52 6.45 8.62
N ARG A 81 2.32 5.13 8.55
CA ARG A 81 2.49 4.33 7.32
C ARG A 81 1.50 4.75 6.23
N GLY A 82 0.27 5.03 6.62
CA GLY A 82 -0.79 5.51 5.74
C GLY A 82 -0.52 6.94 5.25
N MET A 83 -0.26 7.87 6.16
CA MET A 83 0.02 9.28 5.85
C MET A 83 1.27 9.46 5.00
N THR A 84 2.33 8.69 5.27
CA THR A 84 3.55 8.69 4.44
C THR A 84 3.25 8.25 3.02
N GLY A 85 2.49 7.16 2.84
CA GLY A 85 2.04 6.71 1.52
C GLY A 85 1.19 7.75 0.81
N TYR A 86 0.28 8.41 1.52
CA TYR A 86 -0.56 9.48 0.97
C TYR A 86 0.28 10.66 0.46
N ARG A 87 1.26 11.12 1.26
CA ARG A 87 2.18 12.21 0.86
C ARG A 87 3.03 11.83 -0.35
N LEU A 88 3.57 10.61 -0.37
CA LEU A 88 4.32 10.12 -1.51
C LEU A 88 3.45 10.08 -2.76
N SER A 89 2.19 9.63 -2.67
CA SER A 89 1.32 9.59 -3.85
C SER A 89 1.09 10.94 -4.54
N GLN A 90 1.16 12.04 -3.79
CA GLN A 90 1.01 13.41 -4.30
C GLN A 90 2.32 13.97 -4.86
N SER A 91 3.45 13.33 -4.58
CA SER A 91 4.75 13.80 -5.04
C SER A 91 4.83 13.72 -6.56
N SER A 92 5.06 14.88 -7.19
CA SER A 92 5.23 14.99 -8.64
C SER A 92 6.39 14.13 -9.18
N ARG A 93 7.42 13.88 -8.33
CA ARG A 93 8.61 13.08 -8.65
C ARG A 93 8.32 11.64 -9.05
N LEU A 94 7.15 11.10 -8.68
CA LEU A 94 6.74 9.72 -8.98
C LEU A 94 6.02 9.57 -10.33
N THR A 95 5.73 10.68 -11.02
CA THR A 95 5.02 10.66 -12.32
C THR A 95 5.96 10.50 -13.51
N SER A 96 7.25 10.77 -13.35
CA SER A 96 8.20 10.89 -14.47
C SER A 96 8.85 9.59 -14.93
N SER A 97 8.60 8.44 -14.27
CA SER A 97 9.22 7.17 -14.66
C SER A 97 8.31 6.25 -15.48
N ALA A 98 7.05 6.62 -15.71
CA ALA A 98 6.16 5.87 -16.59
C ALA A 98 6.41 6.35 -18.02
N SER A 99 7.35 5.70 -18.72
CA SER A 99 7.46 5.89 -20.17
C SER A 99 6.18 5.40 -20.82
N GLU A 100 5.62 6.18 -21.74
CA GLU A 100 4.48 5.78 -22.58
C GLU A 100 4.77 4.40 -23.19
N GLY A 101 4.01 3.39 -22.77
CA GLY A 101 4.17 1.98 -23.21
C GLY A 101 4.71 1.00 -22.16
N SER A 102 5.07 1.45 -20.96
CA SER A 102 5.47 0.54 -19.87
C SER A 102 4.24 0.05 -19.08
N SER A 103 3.99 -1.26 -19.07
CA SER A 103 2.98 -1.92 -18.22
C SER A 103 3.35 -1.93 -16.72
N VAL A 104 4.40 -1.20 -16.34
CA VAL A 104 4.87 -1.11 -14.97
C VAL A 104 3.88 -0.32 -14.13
N ALA A 105 3.52 -0.89 -12.98
CA ALA A 105 2.57 -0.34 -12.02
C ALA A 105 2.78 1.16 -11.80
N ASN A 106 1.71 1.95 -11.94
CA ASN A 106 1.71 3.37 -11.60
C ASN A 106 2.09 3.54 -10.11
N PRO A 107 3.29 4.08 -9.79
CA PRO A 107 3.76 4.12 -8.41
C PRO A 107 2.85 4.94 -7.51
N LYS A 108 2.24 6.01 -8.05
CA LYS A 108 1.29 6.85 -7.31
C LYS A 108 0.07 6.05 -6.87
N LEU A 109 -0.50 5.26 -7.78
CA LEU A 109 -1.65 4.39 -7.48
C LEU A 109 -1.30 3.40 -6.36
N MET A 110 -0.12 2.77 -6.43
CA MET A 110 0.33 1.84 -5.40
C MET A 110 0.47 2.52 -4.03
N TYR A 111 0.99 3.74 -3.99
CA TYR A 111 1.07 4.51 -2.75
C TYR A 111 -0.30 4.92 -2.22
N ARG A 112 -1.25 5.33 -3.07
CA ARG A 112 -2.63 5.64 -2.65
C ARG A 112 -3.36 4.41 -2.09
N MET A 113 -3.25 3.26 -2.76
CA MET A 113 -3.87 2.02 -2.28
C MET A 113 -3.30 1.59 -0.93
N ASN A 114 -1.98 1.65 -0.76
CA ASN A 114 -1.33 1.39 0.52
C ASN A 114 -1.78 2.39 1.59
N ALA A 115 -1.86 3.67 1.25
CA ALA A 115 -2.31 4.70 2.18
C ALA A 115 -3.72 4.38 2.72
N ARG A 116 -4.66 4.05 1.82
CA ARG A 116 -6.03 3.70 2.19
C ARG A 116 -6.09 2.48 3.11
N HIS A 117 -5.31 1.45 2.79
CA HIS A 117 -5.22 0.25 3.61
C HIS A 117 -4.76 0.58 5.04
N TRP A 118 -3.60 1.22 5.19
CA TRP A 118 -3.01 1.49 6.49
C TRP A 118 -3.78 2.52 7.31
N LEU A 119 -4.36 3.56 6.68
CA LEU A 119 -5.25 4.49 7.37
C LEU A 119 -6.56 3.81 7.81
N GLY A 120 -7.08 2.86 7.04
CA GLY A 120 -8.21 2.02 7.45
C GLY A 120 -7.88 1.16 8.68
N VAL A 121 -6.68 0.56 8.71
CA VAL A 121 -6.18 -0.18 9.88
C VAL A 121 -6.06 0.74 11.10
N ALA A 122 -5.44 1.91 10.95
CA ALA A 122 -5.33 2.88 12.04
C ALA A 122 -6.70 3.31 12.59
N ALA A 123 -7.67 3.57 11.71
CA ALA A 123 -9.03 3.92 12.08
C ALA A 123 -9.73 2.80 12.86
N ALA A 124 -9.54 1.55 12.43
CA ALA A 124 -10.13 0.38 13.08
C ALA A 124 -9.54 0.16 14.49
N ILE A 125 -8.22 0.28 14.63
CA ILE A 125 -7.55 0.14 15.93
C ILE A 125 -8.00 1.26 16.88
N GLU A 126 -7.96 2.53 16.46
CA GLU A 126 -8.38 3.65 17.31
C GLU A 126 -9.86 3.56 17.73
N LYS A 127 -10.72 2.98 16.88
CA LYS A 127 -12.12 2.72 17.22
C LYS A 127 -12.27 1.67 18.32
N ASN A 128 -11.44 0.62 18.30
CA ASN A 128 -11.52 -0.49 19.24
C ASN A 128 -10.76 -0.20 20.56
N THR A 129 -9.64 0.51 20.46
CA THR A 129 -8.74 0.86 21.56
C THR A 129 -8.35 2.34 21.43
N PRO A 130 -9.17 3.25 21.98
CA PRO A 130 -8.94 4.68 21.82
C PRO A 130 -7.72 5.15 22.61
N GLY A 131 -7.02 6.15 22.08
CA GLY A 131 -5.89 6.80 22.76
C GLY A 131 -4.53 6.62 22.08
N GLY A 132 -4.47 5.91 20.96
CA GLY A 132 -3.22 5.80 20.17
C GLY A 132 -2.91 7.07 19.37
N LEU A 133 -3.95 7.73 18.85
CA LEU A 133 -3.83 8.93 18.02
C LEU A 133 -4.19 10.21 18.77
N THR A 134 -3.51 11.32 18.46
CA THR A 134 -3.92 12.64 18.98
C THR A 134 -5.22 13.12 18.31
N PRO A 135 -5.96 14.07 18.91
CA PRO A 135 -7.17 14.63 18.29
C PRO A 135 -6.93 15.19 16.88
N GLU A 136 -5.79 15.87 16.68
CA GLU A 136 -5.41 16.45 15.39
C GLU A 136 -5.14 15.37 14.33
N GLU A 137 -4.57 14.24 14.75
CA GLU A 137 -4.32 13.09 13.88
C GLU A 137 -5.59 12.39 13.47
N LYS A 138 -6.56 12.26 14.39
CA LYS A 138 -7.89 11.71 14.07
C LYS A 138 -8.60 12.56 13.03
N THR A 139 -8.55 13.89 13.18
CA THR A 139 -9.12 14.82 12.19
C THR A 139 -8.44 14.65 10.83
N ARG A 140 -7.10 14.68 10.78
CA ARG A 140 -6.36 14.47 9.53
C ARG A 140 -6.63 13.10 8.90
N LEU A 141 -6.71 12.05 9.71
CA LEU A 141 -7.03 10.70 9.23
C LEU A 141 -8.40 10.68 8.55
N ALA A 142 -9.43 11.28 9.17
CA ALA A 142 -10.78 11.32 8.60
C ALA A 142 -10.84 12.11 7.29
N GLU A 143 -10.16 13.25 7.21
CA GLU A 143 -10.04 14.08 6.00
C GLU A 143 -9.36 13.30 4.86
N VAL A 144 -8.22 12.68 5.14
CA VAL A 144 -7.46 11.92 4.13
C VAL A 144 -8.21 10.68 3.68
N MET A 145 -8.87 9.96 4.59
CA MET A 145 -9.73 8.83 4.23
C MET A 145 -10.89 9.27 3.33
N THR A 146 -11.45 10.46 3.57
CA THR A 146 -12.49 11.02 2.69
C THR A 146 -11.95 11.29 1.30
N ASP A 147 -10.76 11.89 1.16
CA ASP A 147 -10.09 12.09 -0.13
C ASP A 147 -9.83 10.76 -0.86
N LEU A 148 -9.18 9.81 -0.18
CA LEU A 148 -8.82 8.51 -0.76
C LEU A 148 -10.04 7.69 -1.19
N ASN A 149 -11.18 7.86 -0.52
CA ASN A 149 -12.42 7.16 -0.86
C ASN A 149 -13.10 7.74 -2.12
N LYS A 150 -12.83 8.99 -2.50
CA LYS A 150 -13.38 9.57 -3.75
C LYS A 150 -12.92 8.80 -4.98
N ASP A 151 -11.70 8.26 -4.98
CA ASP A 151 -11.20 7.50 -6.12
C ASP A 151 -11.91 6.15 -6.31
N VAL A 152 -12.44 5.58 -5.22
CA VAL A 152 -13.10 4.27 -5.22
C VAL A 152 -14.61 4.41 -5.46
N PHE A 153 -15.23 5.44 -4.87
CA PHE A 153 -16.68 5.63 -4.87
C PHE A 153 -17.16 6.79 -5.74
N GLY A 154 -16.30 7.76 -6.07
CA GLY A 154 -16.61 8.94 -6.88
C GLY A 154 -16.47 8.72 -8.39
N GLY A 155 -16.48 7.46 -8.84
CA GLY A 155 -16.43 7.09 -10.26
C GLY A 155 -17.65 7.50 -11.09
N ALA A 156 -18.67 8.15 -10.48
CA ALA A 156 -19.82 8.68 -11.19
C ALA A 156 -19.62 10.14 -11.67
N GLU A 157 -18.75 10.93 -11.03
CA GLU A 157 -18.57 12.37 -11.34
C GLU A 157 -17.24 12.70 -12.04
N ASN A 158 -16.37 11.72 -12.31
CA ASN A 158 -15.10 11.90 -13.04
C ASN A 158 -15.06 11.21 -14.41
N ILE A 159 -16.21 10.78 -14.94
CA ILE A 159 -16.32 10.59 -16.39
C ILE A 159 -16.49 11.99 -16.99
N GLU A 160 -15.38 12.74 -17.06
CA GLU A 160 -15.28 13.81 -18.04
C GLU A 160 -15.42 13.13 -19.41
N GLU A 161 -16.62 13.30 -19.94
CA GLU A 161 -17.08 13.07 -21.29
C GLU A 161 -15.93 13.26 -22.30
N ALA A 162 -15.33 12.14 -22.72
CA ALA A 162 -14.54 12.13 -23.94
C ALA A 162 -15.44 12.70 -25.04
N PRO A 163 -14.98 13.69 -25.85
CA PRO A 163 -15.82 14.25 -26.89
C PRO A 163 -16.30 13.11 -27.77
N ALA A 164 -17.63 13.01 -27.91
CA ALA A 164 -18.28 12.06 -28.78
C ALA A 164 -17.59 12.09 -30.13
N THR A 165 -16.79 11.07 -30.42
CA THR A 165 -16.39 10.78 -31.78
C THR A 165 -17.65 10.33 -32.48
N ASP A 166 -18.21 11.23 -33.28
CA ASP A 166 -19.23 10.95 -34.29
C ASP A 166 -18.75 9.78 -35.16
N ALA A 167 -19.07 8.57 -34.73
CA ALA A 167 -19.03 7.39 -35.56
C ALA A 167 -20.43 7.24 -36.15
N ASP A 168 -20.56 7.81 -37.35
CA ASP A 168 -21.56 7.53 -38.36
C ASP A 168 -21.94 6.03 -38.37
N ALA A 169 -23.06 5.71 -37.72
CA ALA A 169 -23.70 4.41 -37.78
C ALA A 169 -24.85 4.51 -38.79
N GLY A 170 -24.50 4.58 -40.07
CA GLY A 170 -25.42 4.32 -41.17
C GLY A 170 -25.40 2.83 -41.53
N ALA A 171 -26.34 2.04 -40.99
CA ALA A 171 -26.85 0.83 -41.65
C ALA A 171 -28.13 0.31 -40.95
N ASP A 172 -29.26 0.68 -41.55
CA ASP A 172 -30.56 0.01 -41.59
C ASP A 172 -30.94 -1.02 -40.51
N ALA A 173 -31.94 -0.66 -39.69
CA ALA A 173 -32.97 -1.59 -39.26
C ALA A 173 -34.32 -0.87 -39.11
N ALA A 174 -35.32 -1.41 -39.82
CA ALA A 174 -36.69 -0.94 -39.95
C ALA A 174 -37.48 -0.83 -38.61
N PRO A 175 -38.57 -0.04 -38.56
CA PRO A 175 -39.25 0.34 -37.31
C PRO A 175 -40.08 -0.79 -36.65
N PRO A 176 -40.38 -0.68 -35.34
CA PRO A 176 -41.10 -1.68 -34.57
C PRO A 176 -42.62 -1.51 -34.70
N ALA A 177 -43.35 -2.64 -34.70
CA ALA A 177 -44.80 -2.65 -34.49
C ALA A 177 -45.16 -3.63 -33.37
N ALA A 178 -45.60 -3.05 -32.26
CA ALA A 178 -46.63 -3.49 -31.30
C ALA A 178 -46.59 -4.89 -30.65
N GLU A 179 -46.55 -4.88 -29.32
CA GLU A 179 -46.91 -5.91 -28.32
C GLU A 179 -48.42 -6.36 -28.42
N PRO A 180 -49.05 -7.17 -27.51
CA PRO A 180 -48.59 -7.79 -26.24
C PRO A 180 -49.16 -9.20 -25.89
N SER A 181 -48.76 -9.68 -24.69
CA SER A 181 -49.57 -10.47 -23.71
C SER A 181 -49.70 -12.00 -23.86
N ALA A 182 -49.16 -12.75 -22.89
CA ALA A 182 -49.94 -13.58 -21.94
C ALA A 182 -49.02 -14.37 -20.98
N ALA A 183 -49.36 -14.33 -19.69
CA ALA A 183 -48.70 -15.01 -18.58
C ALA A 183 -48.95 -16.55 -18.53
N PRO A 184 -48.09 -17.34 -17.87
CA PRO A 184 -48.39 -18.75 -17.59
C PRO A 184 -49.11 -18.91 -16.22
N PRO A 185 -50.15 -19.76 -16.11
CA PRO A 185 -50.66 -20.17 -14.80
C PRO A 185 -49.84 -21.34 -14.23
N ALA A 186 -49.63 -21.28 -12.91
CA ALA A 186 -49.09 -22.36 -12.10
C ALA A 186 -50.07 -23.54 -11.98
N PRO A 187 -49.59 -24.78 -11.79
CA PRO A 187 -50.41 -25.86 -11.26
C PRO A 187 -50.17 -26.05 -9.76
N THR A 188 -51.25 -26.09 -9.00
CA THR A 188 -51.35 -26.58 -7.62
C THR A 188 -51.94 -27.99 -7.60
N LEU A 189 -51.42 -28.79 -6.64
CA LEU A 189 -51.78 -30.15 -6.19
C LEU A 189 -50.96 -31.30 -6.78
#